data_AF-A0A5D4K5I5-F1
#
_entry.id   AF-A0A5D4K5I5-F1
#
_cell.length_a   1.000
_cell.length_b   1.000
_cell.length_c   1.000
_cell.angle_alpha   90.00
_cell.angle_beta   90.00
_cell.angle_gamma   90.00
#
_symmetry.space_group_name_H-M   'P 1'
#
loop_
_entity.id
_entity.type
_entity.pdbx_description
1 polymer ?
#
loop_
_entity_poly.entity_id
_entity_poly.type
_entity_poly.pdbx_seq_one_letter_code
_entity_poly.pdbx_strand_id
1 'polypeptide(L)'
;MYVKGNIIAGEFDSTINEFSLQKVKNLGTESVLNEDQLNNIYDYLKKHQQEEDGQIITLYDQMLVRLSQNEVNQLIVDLEKVISLYH
;
A
#
# COMPACT_ATOMS: atom_id res chain seq x y z
N MET A 1 -13.68 -8.31 2.09
CA MET A 1 -12.81 -9.01 3.07
C MET A 1 -11.90 -7.97 3.74
N TYR A 2 -11.90 -7.91 5.07
CA TYR A 2 -11.00 -6.98 5.77
C TYR A 2 -9.56 -7.50 5.75
N VAL A 3 -8.63 -6.67 5.29
CA VAL A 3 -7.18 -6.94 5.24
C VAL A 3 -6.46 -6.02 6.22
N LYS A 4 -5.76 -6.62 7.17
CA LYS A 4 -4.95 -5.89 8.15
C LYS A 4 -3.47 -6.21 7.96
N GLY A 5 -2.75 -5.24 7.43
CA GLY A 5 -1.30 -5.23 7.34
C GLY A 5 -0.65 -4.55 8.55
N ASN A 6 0.66 -4.40 8.47
CA ASN A 6 1.48 -3.65 9.42
C ASN A 6 1.45 -2.14 9.15
N ILE A 7 1.51 -1.76 7.87
CA ILE A 7 1.48 -0.38 7.40
C ILE A 7 0.08 -0.04 6.91
N ILE A 8 -0.56 -0.89 6.11
CA ILE A 8 -1.89 -0.59 5.57
C ILE A 8 -2.96 -1.48 6.15
N ALA A 9 -4.17 -0.94 6.28
CA ALA A 9 -5.35 -1.74 6.57
C ALA A 9 -6.55 -1.20 5.78
N GLY A 10 -7.46 -2.10 5.42
CA GLY A 10 -8.57 -1.75 4.56
C GLY A 10 -9.46 -2.94 4.24
N GLU A 11 -10.39 -2.73 3.32
CA GLU A 11 -11.32 -3.76 2.85
C GLU A 11 -11.08 -4.04 1.37
N PHE A 12 -10.86 -5.31 1.04
CA PHE A 12 -10.85 -5.78 -0.33
C PHE A 12 -12.25 -6.20 -0.76
N ASP A 13 -12.77 -5.60 -1.81
CA ASP A 13 -14.02 -5.96 -2.45
C ASP A 13 -13.73 -6.81 -3.69
N SER A 14 -13.97 -8.12 -3.58
CA SER A 14 -13.78 -9.08 -4.66
C SER A 14 -14.88 -9.02 -5.73
N THR A 15 -15.96 -8.27 -5.51
CA THR A 15 -17.04 -8.11 -6.50
C THR A 15 -16.65 -7.12 -7.58
N ILE A 16 -15.87 -6.10 -7.21
CA ILE A 16 -15.40 -5.03 -8.10
C ILE A 16 -13.87 -5.03 -8.27
N ASN A 17 -13.15 -5.96 -7.62
CA ASN A 17 -11.68 -6.03 -7.60
C ASN A 17 -11.07 -4.69 -7.18
N GLU A 18 -11.48 -4.17 -6.03
CA GLU A 18 -10.97 -2.92 -5.48
C GLU A 18 -10.60 -3.06 -4.01
N PHE A 19 -9.55 -2.36 -3.59
CA PHE A 19 -9.08 -2.32 -2.22
C PHE A 19 -9.32 -0.94 -1.63
N SER A 20 -10.28 -0.85 -0.72
CA SER A 20 -10.56 0.33 0.07
C SER A 20 -9.54 0.43 1.21
N LEU A 21 -8.47 1.17 0.97
CA LEU A 21 -7.48 1.55 1.97
C LEU A 21 -8.12 2.49 2.99
N GLN A 22 -8.20 2.04 4.24
CA GLN A 22 -8.80 2.79 5.35
C GLN A 22 -7.76 3.36 6.34
N LYS A 23 -6.53 2.86 6.28
CA LYS A 23 -5.46 3.26 7.20
C LYS A 23 -4.09 3.05 6.59
N VAL A 24 -3.21 4.02 6.80
CA VAL A 24 -1.78 3.94 6.49
C VAL A 24 -0.99 4.38 7.72
N LYS A 25 -0.12 3.52 8.25
CA LYS A 25 0.59 3.70 9.52
C LYS A 25 -0.36 4.00 10.68
N ASN A 26 -0.38 5.25 11.13
CA ASN A 26 -1.24 5.78 12.18
C ASN A 26 -2.23 6.83 11.65
N LEU A 27 -2.25 7.04 10.33
CA LEU A 27 -3.15 7.97 9.66
C LEU A 27 -4.36 7.20 9.13
N GLY A 28 -5.55 7.62 9.54
CA GLY A 28 -6.79 7.20 8.88
C GLY A 28 -6.87 7.91 7.52
N THR A 29 -7.11 7.15 6.47
CA THR A 29 -7.32 7.67 5.11
C THR A 29 -8.41 6.82 4.47
N GLU A 30 -9.15 7.34 3.51
CA GLU A 30 -10.09 6.53 2.75
C GLU A 30 -9.75 6.71 1.27
N SER A 31 -9.23 5.64 0.67
CA SER A 31 -8.80 5.66 -0.73
C SER A 31 -9.08 4.30 -1.35
N VAL A 32 -9.69 4.29 -2.52
CA VAL A 32 -9.98 3.05 -3.24
C VAL A 32 -8.86 2.83 -4.23
N LEU A 33 -8.08 1.76 -4.04
CA LEU A 33 -6.97 1.34 -4.89
C LEU A 33 -7.43 0.19 -5.80
N ASN A 34 -7.18 0.29 -7.10
CA ASN A 34 -7.34 -0.82 -8.03
C ASN A 34 -6.01 -1.59 -8.20
N GLU A 35 -6.06 -2.68 -8.96
CA GLU A 35 -4.90 -3.56 -9.19
C GLU A 35 -3.71 -2.80 -9.78
N ASP A 36 -3.92 -2.02 -10.83
CA ASP A 36 -2.86 -1.25 -11.50
C ASP A 36 -2.20 -0.25 -10.55
N GLN A 37 -2.98 0.43 -9.73
CA GLN A 37 -2.48 1.39 -8.75
C GLN A 37 -1.66 0.69 -7.66
N LEU A 38 -2.13 -0.46 -7.16
CA LEU A 38 -1.36 -1.27 -6.20
C LEU A 38 -0.04 -1.76 -6.79
N ASN A 39 -0.07 -2.29 -8.02
CA ASN A 39 1.12 -2.76 -8.73
C ASN A 39 2.12 -1.63 -8.97
N ASN A 40 1.65 -0.44 -9.37
CA ASN A 40 2.51 0.73 -9.53
C ASN A 40 3.22 1.13 -8.23
N ILE A 41 2.48 1.16 -7.11
CA ILE A 41 3.06 1.46 -5.79
C ILE A 41 4.05 0.37 -5.37
N TYR A 42 3.70 -0.91 -5.58
CA TYR A 42 4.55 -2.04 -5.27
C TYR A 42 5.87 -2.01 -6.04
N ASP A 43 5.81 -1.83 -7.35
CA ASP A 43 6.98 -1.77 -8.22
C ASP A 43 7.87 -0.58 -7.88
N TYR A 44 7.27 0.57 -7.58
CA TYR A 44 8.01 1.75 -7.12
C TYR A 44 8.75 1.44 -5.81
N LEU A 45 8.06 0.93 -4.79
CA LEU A 45 8.66 0.60 -3.51
C LEU A 45 9.77 -0.45 -3.64
N LYS A 46 9.58 -1.45 -4.50
CA LYS A 46 10.56 -2.51 -4.74
C LYS A 46 11.82 -2.00 -5.41
N LYS A 47 11.71 -1.06 -6.36
CA LYS A 47 12.87 -0.40 -6.98
C LYS A 47 13.67 0.43 -5.97
N HIS A 48 12.99 1.02 -5.00
CA HIS A 48 13.58 1.92 -4.02
C HIS A 48 13.79 1.27 -2.63
N GLN A 49 13.64 -0.05 -2.54
CA GLN A 49 13.69 -0.82 -1.28
C GLN A 49 15.07 -0.75 -0.60
N GLN A 50 16.14 -0.62 -1.38
CA GLN A 50 17.52 -0.64 -0.90
C GLN A 50 18.03 0.73 -0.46
N GLU A 51 17.22 1.79 -0.59
CA GLU A 51 17.63 3.13 -0.16
C GLU A 51 17.53 3.26 1.36
N GLU A 52 18.66 3.56 2.02
CA GLU A 52 18.78 3.62 3.48
C GLU A 52 18.06 4.83 4.11
N ASP A 53 17.88 5.91 3.35
CA ASP A 53 17.24 7.14 3.83
C ASP A 53 15.70 7.05 3.97
N GLY A 54 15.13 5.90 3.59
CA GLY A 54 13.69 5.69 3.48
C GLY A 54 13.11 6.32 2.22
N GLN A 55 11.79 6.22 2.06
CA GLN A 55 11.09 6.69 0.86
C GLN A 55 9.91 7.60 1.21
N ILE A 56 9.65 8.55 0.32
CA ILE A 56 8.40 9.32 0.34
C ILE A 56 7.54 8.77 -0.77
N ILE A 57 6.43 8.11 -0.41
CA ILE A 57 5.44 7.69 -1.38
C ILE A 57 4.31 8.70 -1.45
N THR A 58 3.80 8.92 -2.66
CA THR A 58 2.57 9.65 -2.88
C THR A 58 1.43 8.66 -3.03
N LEU A 59 0.47 8.69 -2.11
CA LEU A 59 -0.78 7.96 -2.27
C LEU A 59 -1.82 8.92 -2.87
N TYR A 60 -2.35 8.55 -4.05
CA TYR A 60 -3.40 9.29 -4.79
C TYR A 60 -3.15 10.80 -4.95
N ASP A 61 -1.92 11.19 -5.31
CA ASP A 61 -1.50 12.57 -5.60
C ASP A 61 -1.63 13.62 -4.48
N GLN A 62 -2.19 13.28 -3.31
CA GLN A 62 -2.52 14.26 -2.27
C GLN A 62 -1.83 14.01 -0.92
N MET A 63 -1.33 12.79 -0.67
CA MET A 63 -0.66 12.46 0.61
C MET A 63 0.75 11.90 0.39
N LEU A 64 1.75 12.68 0.82
CA LEU A 64 3.14 12.25 0.94
C LEU A 64 3.33 11.52 2.27
N VAL A 65 3.54 10.21 2.22
CA VAL A 65 3.84 9.41 3.39
C VAL A 65 5.34 9.11 3.39
N ARG A 66 6.02 9.62 4.41
CA ARG A 66 7.41 9.24 4.67
C ARG A 66 7.46 7.88 5.35
N LEU A 67 8.16 6.94 4.73
CA LEU A 67 8.40 5.59 5.20
C LEU A 67 9.90 5.43 5.46
N SER A 68 10.25 4.87 6.61
CA SER A 68 11.59 4.34 6.84
C SER A 68 11.80 3.07 6.01
N GLN A 69 13.06 2.67 5.80
CA GLN A 69 13.39 1.45 5.06
C GLN A 69 12.65 0.21 5.60
N ASN A 70 12.53 0.07 6.93
CA ASN A 70 11.78 -1.03 7.53
C ASN A 70 10.28 -0.97 7.18
N GLU A 71 9.69 0.23 7.18
CA GLU A 71 8.29 0.42 6.82
C GLU A 71 8.05 0.22 5.33
N VAL A 72 9.01 0.56 4.47
CA VAL A 72 8.99 0.20 3.04
C VAL A 72 8.90 -1.31 2.88
N ASN A 73 9.76 -2.07 3.57
CA ASN A 73 9.73 -3.53 3.54
C ASN A 73 8.39 -4.10 4.05
N GLN A 74 7.85 -3.55 5.14
CA GLN A 74 6.55 -3.97 5.67
C GLN A 74 5.40 -3.65 4.71
N LEU A 75 5.43 -2.47 4.08
CA LEU A 75 4.42 -2.06 3.12
C LEU A 75 4.45 -2.95 1.87
N ILE A 76 5.63 -3.28 1.35
CA ILE A 76 5.80 -4.22 0.24
C ILE A 76 5.11 -5.56 0.56
N VAL A 77 5.36 -6.13 1.75
CA VAL A 77 4.73 -7.38 2.17
C VAL A 77 3.21 -7.25 2.30
N ASP A 78 2.71 -6.12 2.80
CA ASP A 78 1.27 -5.88 2.91
C ASP A 78 0.63 -5.75 1.51
N LEU A 79 1.28 -5.05 0.58
CA LEU A 79 0.83 -4.91 -0.80
C LEU A 79 0.83 -6.25 -1.52
N GLU A 80 1.84 -7.11 -1.36
CA GLU A 80 1.86 -8.45 -1.96
C GLU A 80 0.66 -9.28 -1.53
N LYS A 81 0.28 -9.22 -0.25
CA LYS A 81 -0.92 -9.90 0.24
C LYS A 81 -2.16 -9.37 -0.44
N VAL A 82 -2.30 -8.05 -0.55
CA VAL A 82 -3.47 -7.43 -1.18
C VAL A 82 -3.53 -7.78 -2.67
N ILE A 83 -2.42 -7.61 -3.41
CA ILE A 83 -2.30 -7.94 -4.84
C ILE A 83 -2.63 -9.42 -5.08
N SER A 84 -2.20 -10.33 -4.19
CA SER A 84 -2.52 -11.76 -4.33
C SER A 84 -4.02 -12.11 -4.21
N LEU A 85 -4.85 -11.18 -3.74
CA LEU A 85 -6.31 -11.33 -3.69
C LEU A 85 -7.00 -10.91 -4.99
N TYR A 86 -6.31 -10.15 -5.85
CA TYR A 86 -6.78 -9.81 -7.18
C TYR A 86 -6.64 -11.03 -8.10
N HIS A 87 -7.62 -11.22 -8.98
CA HIS A 87 -7.79 -12.38 -9.85
C HIS A 87 -8.00 -11.98 -11.31
#